data_AF-A0A293MNW4-F1
#
_entry.id   AF-A0A293MNW4-F1
#
_cell.length_a   1.000
_cell.length_b   1.000
_cell.length_c   1.000
_cell.angle_alpha   90.00
_cell.angle_beta   90.00
_cell.angle_gamma   90.00
#
_symmetry.space_group_name_H-M   'P 1'
#
loop_
_entity.id
_entity.type
_entity.pdbx_description
1 polymer ?
#
loop_
_entity_poly.entity_id
_entity_poly.type
_entity_poly.pdbx_seq_one_letter_code
_entity_poly.pdbx_strand_id
1 'polypeptide(L)'
;MSLQGLGCRNASAWKPSGDFIQSGQGHGDDAYLILSLDVGRFRSKDVVFGGRTTAYGTVGFTFELDCTGACELVFMAANSRNGVSVIKSWTGRQEKQHFSHYVIQNGSYTFSWAFQRSSNDGTSSRARRRMIPEDTAFIYDIRVTNTATGGAEKCIPCPEGSEAKGCIPCGPGQYIEDKENLVCQQCPPNTYVTERLPYGVESCKPCGPGLRSEDGQSCYSDCKVFLQHGQEFDFHILPPFMEIRGRKLFTASGTQYYHAFNISLCGNHGKPVAMCVNNVTYHMQDEFLGDIVSSQICRSTIVPSQQSEMSTPLAIQSVSLGDELVGITTKPSYNDISVIKEFLPGPGQKSDIHFYYYSSAPTQACQKGRATTITLRCDKNAGPNGTVTLPKSCPDGTCDGCTFHFLWSTALACRICTPEDYEVVKGECVSGTQTLHYISPQGCIPRGGATETMTKSQPCSVIPRQLQIIIGIG
;
A
#
# COMPACT_ATOMS: atom_id res chain seq x y z
N MET A 1 24.98 -12.86 34.01
CA MET A 1 25.13 -13.47 35.35
C MET A 1 23.85 -13.17 36.13
N SER A 2 22.99 -14.15 36.34
CA SER A 2 21.80 -14.01 37.19
C SER A 2 22.20 -14.21 38.65
N LEU A 3 21.69 -13.37 39.55
CA LEU A 3 21.93 -13.38 41.00
C LEU A 3 21.11 -14.45 41.75
N GLN A 4 20.32 -15.26 41.04
CA GLN A 4 19.66 -16.45 41.59
C GLN A 4 20.24 -17.67 40.88
N GLY A 5 20.94 -18.53 41.62
CA GLY A 5 21.67 -19.72 41.13
C GLY A 5 20.80 -20.86 40.55
N LEU A 6 19.72 -20.52 39.83
CA LEU A 6 18.90 -21.40 39.01
C LEU A 6 19.06 -21.12 37.50
N GLY A 7 19.86 -20.13 37.13
CA GLY A 7 20.16 -19.77 35.74
C GLY A 7 20.73 -20.98 34.97
N CYS A 8 19.95 -21.45 34.00
CA CYS A 8 20.25 -22.57 33.10
C CYS A 8 20.72 -23.84 33.82
N ARG A 9 19.84 -24.52 34.57
CA ARG A 9 20.00 -25.98 34.73
C ARG A 9 20.06 -26.60 33.31
N ASN A 10 20.82 -27.68 33.11
CA ASN A 10 21.05 -28.42 31.85
C ASN A 10 19.78 -28.93 31.10
N ALA A 11 18.59 -28.39 31.37
CA ALA A 11 17.38 -28.65 30.60
C ALA A 11 17.42 -27.89 29.28
N SER A 12 17.16 -28.58 28.17
CA SER A 12 17.00 -27.96 26.85
C SER A 12 15.98 -26.82 26.91
N ALA A 13 16.31 -25.67 26.30
CA ALA A 13 15.43 -24.49 26.27
C ALA A 13 14.13 -24.75 25.50
N TRP A 14 14.18 -25.62 24.49
CA TRP A 14 13.03 -26.14 23.76
C TRP A 14 13.21 -27.65 23.60
N LYS A 15 12.10 -28.39 23.64
CA LYS A 15 12.08 -29.85 23.57
C LYS A 15 11.08 -30.31 22.49
N PRO A 16 11.51 -31.15 21.53
CA PRO A 16 10.57 -31.81 20.63
C PRO A 16 9.72 -32.83 21.41
N SER A 17 8.44 -32.93 21.09
CA SER A 17 7.46 -33.80 21.74
C SER A 17 6.53 -34.43 20.72
N GLY A 18 7.11 -35.15 19.75
CA GLY A 18 6.37 -35.74 18.63
C GLY A 18 5.89 -34.67 17.67
N ASP A 19 4.62 -34.29 17.79
CA ASP A 19 3.91 -33.44 16.83
C ASP A 19 4.06 -31.92 17.09
N PHE A 20 4.85 -31.55 18.09
CA PHE A 20 5.13 -30.16 18.43
C PHE A 20 6.47 -30.00 19.15
N ILE A 21 6.98 -28.78 19.18
CA ILE A 21 8.12 -28.34 19.99
C ILE A 21 7.56 -27.52 21.15
N GLN A 22 7.92 -27.86 22.39
CA GLN A 22 7.48 -27.12 23.57
C GLN A 22 8.64 -26.43 24.27
N SER A 23 8.36 -25.34 24.97
CA SER A 23 9.35 -24.66 25.79
C SER A 23 9.81 -25.56 26.94
N GLY A 24 11.09 -25.43 27.30
CA GLY A 24 11.70 -26.18 28.38
C GLY A 24 11.08 -25.83 29.74
N GLN A 25 10.93 -26.83 30.58
CA GLN A 25 10.46 -26.69 31.97
C GLN A 25 11.62 -26.57 32.96
N GLY A 26 11.35 -25.97 34.12
CA GLY A 26 12.29 -25.84 35.23
C GLY A 26 13.38 -24.77 35.06
N HIS A 27 13.16 -23.82 34.14
CA HIS A 27 14.00 -22.64 33.95
C HIS A 27 13.55 -21.49 34.86
N GLY A 28 14.46 -20.59 35.21
CA GLY A 28 14.13 -19.39 36.00
C GLY A 28 13.22 -18.42 35.24
N ASP A 29 12.47 -17.60 35.97
CA ASP A 29 11.56 -16.58 35.42
C ASP A 29 12.33 -15.41 34.74
N ASP A 30 13.64 -15.35 34.93
CA ASP A 30 14.55 -14.41 34.28
C ASP A 30 15.20 -14.99 33.01
N ALA A 31 14.90 -16.25 32.66
CA ALA A 31 15.50 -16.93 31.52
C ALA A 31 14.66 -16.78 30.25
N TYR A 32 15.32 -16.38 29.16
CA TYR A 32 14.75 -16.45 27.82
C TYR A 32 15.06 -17.80 27.18
N LEU A 33 14.02 -18.50 26.75
CA LEU A 33 14.12 -19.76 26.04
C LEU A 33 14.06 -19.48 24.54
N ILE A 34 15.19 -19.58 23.86
CA ILE A 34 15.32 -19.20 22.46
C ILE A 34 15.41 -20.46 21.58
N LEU A 35 14.50 -20.57 20.62
CA LEU A 35 14.59 -21.47 19.48
C LEU A 35 15.03 -20.64 18.28
N SER A 36 16.08 -21.05 17.57
CA SER A 36 16.60 -20.32 16.41
C SER A 36 16.64 -21.21 15.17
N LEU A 37 16.30 -20.63 14.02
CA LEU A 37 16.34 -21.24 12.70
C LEU A 37 17.17 -20.36 11.76
N ASP A 38 18.31 -20.89 11.33
CA ASP A 38 19.19 -20.23 10.38
C ASP A 38 18.79 -20.55 8.93
N VAL A 39 18.51 -19.50 8.16
CA VAL A 39 18.19 -19.56 6.74
C VAL A 39 19.27 -18.81 5.98
N GLY A 40 20.19 -19.55 5.35
CA GLY A 40 21.38 -18.98 4.72
C GLY A 40 21.08 -18.01 3.58
N ARG A 41 20.11 -18.32 2.71
CA ARG A 41 19.65 -17.42 1.64
C ARG A 41 18.31 -17.85 1.06
N PHE A 42 17.61 -16.90 0.47
CA PHE A 42 16.41 -17.12 -0.35
C PHE A 42 16.75 -17.06 -1.85
N ARG A 43 15.96 -17.71 -2.70
CA ARG A 43 16.15 -17.64 -4.16
C ARG A 43 15.67 -16.29 -4.68
N SER A 44 16.52 -15.60 -5.47
CA SER A 44 16.29 -14.21 -5.90
C SER A 44 15.64 -14.06 -7.29
N LYS A 45 15.66 -15.09 -8.13
CA LYS A 45 15.13 -15.03 -9.50
C LYS A 45 13.62 -14.82 -9.57
N ASP A 46 12.91 -15.13 -8.49
CA ASP A 46 11.45 -15.19 -8.43
C ASP A 46 10.85 -14.05 -7.58
N VAL A 47 11.65 -13.03 -7.27
CA VAL A 47 11.27 -11.93 -6.38
C VAL A 47 10.41 -10.91 -7.12
N VAL A 48 10.60 -10.75 -8.43
CA VAL A 48 9.76 -9.86 -9.25
C VAL A 48 8.74 -10.72 -10.00
N PHE A 49 7.48 -10.67 -9.57
CA PHE A 49 6.37 -11.37 -10.22
C PHE A 49 5.23 -10.37 -10.46
N GLY A 50 4.72 -10.30 -11.69
CA GLY A 50 3.68 -9.32 -12.07
C GLY A 50 4.10 -7.85 -11.90
N GLY A 51 5.38 -7.51 -12.16
CA GLY A 51 5.89 -6.14 -11.99
C GLY A 51 6.01 -5.65 -10.54
N ARG A 52 5.76 -6.51 -9.55
CA ARG A 52 5.92 -6.22 -8.12
C ARG A 52 7.08 -7.01 -7.53
N THR A 53 7.82 -6.36 -6.64
CA THR A 53 8.76 -7.03 -5.73
C THR A 53 7.95 -7.82 -4.70
N THR A 54 7.71 -9.09 -4.97
CA THR A 54 7.17 -10.06 -4.02
C THR A 54 8.20 -10.37 -2.92
N ALA A 55 7.75 -10.96 -1.82
CA ALA A 55 8.66 -11.40 -0.77
C ALA A 55 9.67 -12.44 -1.33
N TYR A 56 10.91 -12.37 -0.86
CA TYR A 56 11.96 -13.37 -1.11
C TYR A 56 11.56 -14.74 -0.57
N GLY A 57 10.72 -14.79 0.47
CA GLY A 57 10.13 -16.00 1.02
C GLY A 57 9.16 -15.63 2.14
N THR A 58 8.52 -16.64 2.71
CA THR A 58 7.58 -16.49 3.82
C THR A 58 7.99 -17.43 4.94
N VAL A 59 7.97 -16.92 6.17
CA VAL A 59 8.11 -17.71 7.39
C VAL A 59 6.75 -17.74 8.08
N GLY A 60 6.14 -18.92 8.15
CA GLY A 60 4.91 -19.15 8.88
C GLY A 60 5.10 -20.17 9.99
N PHE A 61 4.34 -20.06 11.06
CA PHE A 61 4.31 -21.05 12.13
C PHE A 61 2.97 -21.07 12.86
N THR A 62 2.60 -22.25 13.35
CA THR A 62 1.41 -22.43 14.19
C THR A 62 1.85 -22.67 15.62
N PHE A 63 1.26 -21.92 16.56
CA PHE A 63 1.65 -21.98 17.96
C PHE A 63 0.45 -21.79 18.89
N GLU A 64 0.63 -22.14 20.16
CA GLU A 64 -0.27 -21.77 21.26
C GLU A 64 0.55 -21.45 22.51
N LEU A 65 0.00 -20.62 23.39
CA LEU A 65 0.58 -20.31 24.71
C LEU A 65 -0.41 -20.76 25.78
N ASP A 66 -0.04 -21.76 26.56
CA ASP A 66 -0.78 -22.17 27.74
C ASP A 66 -0.11 -21.59 28.97
N CYS A 67 -0.57 -20.39 29.34
CA CYS A 67 -0.03 -19.65 30.46
C CYS A 67 -1.13 -19.41 31.50
N THR A 68 -0.79 -19.73 32.74
CA THR A 68 -1.53 -19.35 33.94
C THR A 68 -0.99 -18.04 34.54
N GLY A 69 0.31 -17.79 34.36
CA GLY A 69 0.99 -16.56 34.75
C GLY A 69 1.18 -15.57 33.58
N ALA A 70 1.94 -14.51 33.86
CA ALA A 70 2.37 -13.57 32.82
C ALA A 70 3.48 -14.25 32.00
N CYS A 71 3.25 -14.49 30.73
CA CYS A 71 4.24 -15.06 29.82
C CYS A 71 4.29 -14.24 28.54
N GLU A 72 5.40 -14.32 27.82
CA GLU A 72 5.58 -13.66 26.53
C GLU A 72 6.30 -14.57 25.54
N LEU A 73 5.77 -14.66 24.32
CA LEU A 73 6.47 -15.19 23.17
C LEU A 73 6.82 -14.04 22.23
N VAL A 74 8.09 -13.94 21.85
CA VAL A 74 8.60 -12.92 20.94
C VAL A 74 9.18 -13.61 19.70
N PHE A 75 8.67 -13.25 18.53
CA PHE A 75 9.23 -13.66 17.25
C PHE A 75 10.14 -12.57 16.70
N MET A 76 11.39 -12.93 16.41
CA MET A 76 12.45 -12.04 15.98
C MET A 76 13.08 -12.52 14.67
N ALA A 77 13.56 -11.57 13.89
CA ALA A 77 14.36 -11.84 12.71
C ALA A 77 15.67 -11.04 12.81
N ALA A 78 16.79 -11.74 12.62
CA ALA A 78 18.11 -11.13 12.52
C ALA A 78 18.63 -11.26 11.10
N ASN A 79 19.13 -10.18 10.51
CA ASN A 79 19.86 -10.22 9.24
C ASN A 79 21.18 -9.44 9.36
N SER A 80 22.11 -9.70 8.45
CA SER A 80 23.44 -9.09 8.47
C SER A 80 23.45 -7.56 8.26
N ARG A 81 22.34 -6.98 7.75
CA ARG A 81 22.23 -5.56 7.43
C ARG A 81 21.59 -4.71 8.54
N ASN A 82 20.60 -5.26 9.25
CA ASN A 82 19.72 -4.53 10.18
C ASN A 82 19.86 -5.03 11.63
N GLY A 83 20.68 -6.06 11.87
CA GLY A 83 20.79 -6.68 13.20
C GLY A 83 19.51 -7.42 13.59
N VAL A 84 19.27 -7.57 14.89
CA VAL A 84 18.09 -8.25 15.45
C VAL A 84 16.92 -7.29 15.51
N SER A 85 15.79 -7.69 14.93
CA SER A 85 14.53 -6.94 14.97
C SER A 85 13.40 -7.81 15.55
N VAL A 86 12.57 -7.21 16.41
CA VAL A 86 11.35 -7.85 16.90
C VAL A 86 10.27 -7.69 15.85
N ILE A 87 9.74 -8.81 15.36
CA ILE A 87 8.68 -8.83 14.34
C ILE A 87 7.31 -8.75 15.01
N LYS A 88 7.09 -9.54 16.06
CA LYS A 88 5.83 -9.56 16.81
C LYS A 88 6.03 -10.19 18.19
N SER A 89 5.25 -9.75 19.18
CA SER A 89 5.13 -10.43 20.47
C SER A 89 3.69 -10.77 20.82
N TRP A 90 3.53 -11.80 21.65
CA TRP A 90 2.26 -12.27 22.19
C TRP A 90 2.41 -12.48 23.68
N THR A 91 1.47 -11.96 24.46
CA THR A 91 1.49 -12.03 25.92
C THR A 91 0.30 -12.83 26.45
N GLY A 92 0.53 -13.50 27.58
CA GLY A 92 -0.47 -14.32 28.26
C GLY A 92 -0.92 -15.53 27.45
N ARG A 93 -2.08 -16.07 27.82
CA ARG A 93 -2.68 -17.24 27.14
C ARG A 93 -3.08 -16.90 25.71
N GLN A 94 -2.69 -17.75 24.77
CA GLN A 94 -3.01 -17.62 23.36
C GLN A 94 -3.57 -18.94 22.85
N GLU A 95 -4.76 -18.90 22.26
CA GLU A 95 -5.30 -20.07 21.55
C GLU A 95 -4.44 -20.43 20.35
N LYS A 96 -4.56 -21.69 19.91
CA LYS A 96 -3.84 -22.22 18.76
C LYS A 96 -4.13 -21.38 17.51
N GLN A 97 -3.10 -20.74 16.98
CA GLN A 97 -3.22 -19.81 15.86
C GLN A 97 -2.01 -19.90 14.93
N HIS A 98 -2.21 -19.45 13.69
CA HIS A 98 -1.17 -19.37 12.67
C HIS A 98 -0.70 -17.93 12.47
N PHE A 99 0.60 -17.73 12.38
CA PHE A 99 1.21 -16.45 12.03
C PHE A 99 2.15 -16.60 10.84
N SER A 100 2.21 -15.59 9.98
CA SER A 100 3.03 -15.57 8.77
C SER A 100 3.70 -14.22 8.58
N HIS A 101 4.98 -14.24 8.17
CA HIS A 101 5.81 -13.07 7.93
C HIS A 101 6.50 -13.15 6.57
N TYR A 102 6.47 -12.04 5.82
CA TYR A 102 7.07 -11.91 4.50
C TYR A 102 8.50 -11.37 4.57
N VAL A 103 9.45 -12.08 3.98
CA VAL A 103 10.86 -11.66 3.90
C VAL A 103 11.03 -10.72 2.70
N ILE A 104 11.14 -9.42 2.96
CA ILE A 104 11.18 -8.39 1.90
C ILE A 104 12.59 -8.00 1.45
N GLN A 105 13.64 -8.34 2.19
CA GLN A 105 15.02 -8.02 1.84
C GLN A 105 15.81 -9.28 1.53
N ASN A 106 16.77 -9.16 0.61
CA ASN A 106 17.67 -10.24 0.29
C ASN A 106 18.74 -10.36 1.38
N GLY A 107 18.93 -11.57 1.90
CA GLY A 107 19.99 -11.85 2.86
C GLY A 107 19.86 -13.21 3.51
N SER A 108 20.82 -13.50 4.38
CA SER A 108 20.73 -14.56 5.38
C SER A 108 19.91 -14.08 6.57
N TYR A 109 19.05 -14.94 7.08
CA TYR A 109 18.20 -14.63 8.23
C TYR A 109 18.36 -15.68 9.32
N THR A 110 18.39 -15.23 10.57
CA THR A 110 18.14 -16.08 11.74
C THR A 110 16.78 -15.70 12.31
N PHE A 111 15.82 -16.62 12.22
CA PHE A 111 14.51 -16.45 12.83
C PHE A 111 14.53 -17.06 14.23
N SER A 112 14.03 -16.32 15.21
CA SER A 112 14.11 -16.74 16.61
C SER A 112 12.75 -16.60 17.30
N TRP A 113 12.37 -17.63 18.06
CA TRP A 113 11.23 -17.64 18.96
C TRP A 113 11.78 -17.61 20.38
N ALA A 114 11.62 -16.49 21.07
CA ALA A 114 12.03 -16.32 22.45
C ALA A 114 10.80 -16.38 23.35
N PHE A 115 10.75 -17.37 24.24
CA PHE A 115 9.71 -17.49 25.25
C PHE A 115 10.27 -17.11 26.62
N GLN A 116 9.54 -16.26 27.34
CA GLN A 116 9.86 -15.87 28.70
C GLN A 116 8.62 -16.04 29.60
N ARG A 117 8.87 -16.50 30.82
CA ARG A 117 7.90 -16.51 31.91
C ARG A 117 8.17 -15.30 32.80
N SER A 118 7.15 -14.57 33.22
CA SER A 118 7.28 -13.45 34.14
C SER A 118 6.59 -13.80 35.44
N SER A 119 7.37 -13.87 36.53
CA SER A 119 6.81 -14.07 37.86
C SER A 119 6.28 -12.76 38.40
N ASN A 120 4.97 -12.71 38.63
CA ASN A 120 4.34 -11.64 39.42
C ASN A 120 4.39 -11.89 40.92
N ASP A 121 5.09 -12.92 41.39
CA ASP A 121 5.01 -13.34 42.79
C ASP A 121 6.39 -13.32 43.48
N GLY A 122 6.71 -12.17 44.06
CA GLY A 122 7.81 -12.02 45.03
C GLY A 122 7.57 -12.77 46.35
N THR A 123 6.54 -13.61 46.47
CA THR A 123 6.08 -14.16 47.76
C THR A 123 5.67 -15.64 47.76
N SER A 124 6.19 -16.52 46.89
CA SER A 124 5.92 -17.96 47.03
C SER A 124 7.13 -18.78 47.51
N SER A 125 7.05 -19.13 48.80
CA SER A 125 7.85 -20.14 49.50
C SER A 125 8.11 -21.41 48.65
N ARG A 126 9.32 -21.97 48.79
CA ARG A 126 9.86 -23.15 48.08
C ARG A 126 8.99 -24.43 48.12
N ALA A 127 7.89 -24.44 48.86
CA ALA A 127 7.04 -25.60 49.10
C ALA A 127 5.82 -25.73 48.17
N ARG A 128 5.44 -24.71 47.38
CA ARG A 128 4.25 -24.75 46.50
C ARG A 128 4.51 -25.03 45.00
N ARG A 129 5.77 -25.18 44.58
CA ARG A 129 6.14 -25.39 43.15
C ARG A 129 5.82 -26.78 42.56
N ARG A 130 5.18 -27.70 43.29
CA ARG A 130 4.97 -29.08 42.81
C ARG A 130 3.63 -29.31 42.07
N MET A 131 2.78 -28.30 41.92
CA MET A 131 1.43 -28.51 41.38
C MET A 131 0.84 -27.30 40.64
N ILE A 132 1.68 -26.51 39.96
CA ILE A 132 1.22 -25.47 39.03
C ILE A 132 1.69 -25.91 37.63
N PRO A 133 0.80 -26.03 36.63
CA PRO A 133 1.22 -26.21 35.24
C PRO A 133 2.19 -25.09 34.89
N GLU A 134 3.43 -25.42 34.53
CA GLU A 134 4.39 -24.40 34.13
C GLU A 134 3.91 -23.75 32.82
N ASP A 135 3.92 -22.42 32.76
CA ASP A 135 3.59 -21.68 31.54
C ASP A 135 4.40 -22.23 30.37
N THR A 136 3.71 -22.66 29.32
CA THR A 136 4.34 -23.41 28.22
C THR A 136 3.95 -22.80 26.89
N ALA A 137 4.94 -22.69 26.00
CA ALA A 137 4.74 -22.34 24.61
C ALA A 137 4.88 -23.59 23.77
N PHE A 138 3.95 -23.81 22.84
CA PHE A 138 4.01 -24.91 21.89
C PHE A 138 4.07 -24.35 20.46
N ILE A 139 4.96 -24.92 19.65
CA ILE A 139 5.07 -24.63 18.22
C ILE A 139 4.84 -25.95 17.48
N TYR A 140 3.77 -26.00 16.70
CA TYR A 140 3.30 -27.20 16.00
C TYR A 140 3.99 -27.39 14.66
N ASP A 141 4.20 -26.29 13.93
CA ASP A 141 4.91 -26.32 12.65
C ASP A 141 5.64 -25.00 12.43
N ILE A 142 6.75 -25.08 11.69
CA ILE A 142 7.48 -23.93 11.15
C ILE A 142 7.67 -24.21 9.67
N ARG A 143 7.15 -23.33 8.83
CA ARG A 143 7.22 -23.41 7.37
C ARG A 143 7.98 -22.22 6.82
N VAL A 144 9.07 -22.50 6.12
CA VAL A 144 9.83 -21.49 5.38
C VAL A 144 9.77 -21.79 3.90
N THR A 145 9.35 -20.82 3.10
CA THR A 145 9.26 -20.97 1.64
C THR A 145 10.45 -20.35 0.93
N ASN A 146 10.77 -20.88 -0.26
CA ASN A 146 11.77 -20.34 -1.18
C ASN A 146 13.20 -20.22 -0.63
N THR A 147 13.60 -21.11 0.28
CA THR A 147 15.00 -21.23 0.71
C THR A 147 15.86 -21.76 -0.44
N ALA A 148 17.10 -21.28 -0.58
CA ALA A 148 17.99 -21.82 -1.60
C ALA A 148 18.65 -23.15 -1.19
N THR A 149 18.64 -23.45 0.11
CA THR A 149 19.22 -24.64 0.72
C THR A 149 18.20 -25.27 1.66
N GLY A 150 18.19 -26.61 1.75
CA GLY A 150 17.24 -27.39 2.53
C GLY A 150 16.44 -28.37 1.67
N GLY A 151 15.53 -29.11 2.31
CA GLY A 151 14.58 -30.01 1.65
C GLY A 151 13.16 -29.51 1.83
N ALA A 152 12.29 -29.77 0.85
CA ALA A 152 10.86 -29.54 0.97
C ALA A 152 10.18 -30.75 1.62
N GLU A 153 9.12 -30.54 2.40
CA GLU A 153 8.29 -31.63 2.96
C GLU A 153 7.69 -32.48 1.83
N LYS A 154 7.29 -31.82 0.73
CA LYS A 154 6.70 -32.43 -0.46
C LYS A 154 7.19 -31.72 -1.71
N CYS A 155 7.35 -32.47 -2.79
CA CYS A 155 7.57 -31.92 -4.11
C CYS A 155 6.21 -31.55 -4.72
N ILE A 156 6.08 -30.31 -5.17
CA ILE A 156 4.92 -29.84 -5.93
C ILE A 156 5.35 -29.81 -7.40
N PRO A 157 4.57 -30.39 -8.32
CA PRO A 157 4.90 -30.33 -9.74
C PRO A 157 4.88 -28.90 -10.24
N CYS A 158 5.74 -28.61 -11.21
CA CYS A 158 5.91 -27.26 -11.74
C CYS A 158 4.99 -27.03 -12.94
N PRO A 159 4.28 -25.89 -12.99
CA PRO A 159 3.32 -25.62 -14.06
C PRO A 159 3.94 -25.69 -15.47
N GLU A 160 5.05 -24.99 -15.68
CA GLU A 160 5.75 -24.92 -16.98
C GLU A 160 7.02 -25.79 -16.99
N GLY A 161 7.15 -26.72 -16.05
CA GLY A 161 8.33 -27.57 -15.91
C GLY A 161 9.44 -27.00 -15.01
N SER A 162 10.61 -27.65 -15.05
CA SER A 162 11.73 -27.37 -14.12
C SER A 162 13.04 -27.15 -14.85
N GLU A 163 13.81 -26.14 -14.42
CA GLU A 163 15.19 -25.90 -14.86
C GLU A 163 16.19 -26.24 -13.74
N ALA A 164 17.50 -26.27 -14.08
CA ALA A 164 18.58 -26.46 -13.12
C ALA A 164 18.59 -25.46 -11.93
N LYS A 165 17.84 -24.35 -12.04
CA LYS A 165 17.74 -23.30 -11.00
C LYS A 165 16.40 -23.29 -10.24
N GLY A 166 15.41 -24.09 -10.62
CA GLY A 166 14.13 -24.14 -9.93
C GLY A 166 12.92 -24.45 -10.82
N CYS A 167 11.75 -24.21 -10.25
CA CYS A 167 10.45 -24.37 -10.87
C CYS A 167 10.16 -23.20 -11.81
N ILE A 168 9.63 -23.44 -13.01
CA ILE A 168 9.13 -22.36 -13.87
C ILE A 168 7.67 -22.10 -13.48
N PRO A 169 7.35 -20.94 -12.85
CA PRO A 169 5.97 -20.58 -12.56
C PRO A 169 5.22 -20.18 -13.83
N CYS A 170 3.89 -20.06 -13.74
CA CYS A 170 3.11 -19.45 -14.81
C CYS A 170 3.61 -18.04 -15.13
N GLY A 171 3.33 -17.59 -16.36
CA GLY A 171 3.67 -16.25 -16.79
C GLY A 171 3.01 -15.17 -15.91
N PRO A 172 3.51 -13.93 -15.96
CA PRO A 172 2.89 -12.81 -15.25
C PRO A 172 1.42 -12.68 -15.64
N GLY A 173 0.53 -12.51 -14.66
CA GLY A 173 -0.91 -12.35 -14.93
C GLY A 173 -1.67 -13.63 -15.20
N GLN A 174 -1.04 -14.79 -15.01
CA GLN A 174 -1.67 -16.09 -15.20
C GLN A 174 -1.89 -16.83 -13.87
N TYR A 175 -2.95 -17.62 -13.82
CA TYR A 175 -3.26 -18.55 -12.74
C TYR A 175 -3.12 -20.01 -13.21
N ILE A 176 -2.90 -20.93 -12.28
CA ILE A 176 -2.84 -22.37 -12.51
C ILE A 176 -4.26 -22.92 -12.38
N GLU A 177 -4.83 -23.50 -13.44
CA GLU A 177 -6.24 -23.96 -13.46
C GLU A 177 -6.58 -24.88 -12.27
N ASP A 178 -5.77 -25.92 -12.07
CA ASP A 178 -5.90 -26.87 -10.97
C ASP A 178 -4.54 -27.54 -10.64
N LYS A 179 -4.52 -28.38 -9.59
CA LYS A 179 -3.28 -29.02 -9.10
C LYS A 179 -2.88 -30.25 -9.92
N GLU A 180 -3.77 -30.74 -10.77
CA GLU A 180 -3.66 -31.99 -11.49
C GLU A 180 -3.14 -31.79 -12.93
N ASN A 181 -3.73 -30.83 -13.64
CA ASN A 181 -3.47 -30.48 -15.03
C ASN A 181 -2.40 -29.39 -15.17
N LEU A 182 -2.25 -28.53 -14.14
CA LEU A 182 -1.22 -27.48 -14.05
C LEU A 182 -1.17 -26.50 -15.24
N VAL A 183 -2.29 -26.35 -15.95
CA VAL A 183 -2.39 -25.46 -17.11
C VAL A 183 -2.44 -24.00 -16.66
N CYS A 184 -1.55 -23.18 -17.21
CA CYS A 184 -1.55 -21.74 -16.96
C CYS A 184 -2.61 -21.03 -17.82
N GLN A 185 -3.53 -20.32 -17.18
CA GLN A 185 -4.59 -19.54 -17.83
C GLN A 185 -4.47 -18.05 -17.48
N GLN A 186 -4.88 -17.18 -18.40
CA GLN A 186 -4.86 -15.74 -18.16
C GLN A 186 -5.92 -15.34 -17.13
N CYS A 187 -5.55 -14.49 -16.18
CA CYS A 187 -6.52 -13.90 -15.27
C CYS A 187 -7.59 -13.09 -16.05
N PRO A 188 -8.86 -13.10 -15.60
CA PRO A 188 -9.91 -12.30 -16.21
C PRO A 188 -9.57 -10.79 -16.26
N PRO A 189 -10.16 -10.01 -17.19
CA PRO A 189 -9.93 -8.56 -17.26
C PRO A 189 -10.23 -7.86 -15.92
N ASN A 190 -9.45 -6.82 -15.59
CA ASN A 190 -9.53 -6.08 -14.33
C ASN A 190 -9.28 -6.92 -13.07
N THR A 191 -8.57 -8.04 -13.20
CA THR A 191 -8.05 -8.80 -12.08
C THR A 191 -6.53 -8.90 -12.19
N TYR A 192 -5.87 -9.24 -11.08
CA TYR A 192 -4.43 -9.39 -11.04
C TYR A 192 -4.01 -10.49 -10.06
N VAL A 193 -2.80 -11.02 -10.25
CA VAL A 193 -2.27 -12.10 -9.41
C VAL A 193 -0.94 -11.72 -8.77
N THR A 194 -0.84 -11.94 -7.46
CA THR A 194 0.35 -11.59 -6.66
C THR A 194 1.10 -12.82 -6.14
N GLU A 195 0.47 -13.98 -6.22
CA GLU A 195 0.96 -15.22 -5.63
C GLU A 195 1.79 -15.98 -6.66
N ARG A 196 2.84 -16.68 -6.20
CA ARG A 196 3.74 -17.42 -7.09
C ARG A 196 3.17 -18.74 -7.61
N LEU A 197 2.29 -19.34 -6.82
CA LEU A 197 1.56 -20.56 -7.17
C LEU A 197 0.05 -20.28 -7.06
N PRO A 198 -0.49 -19.47 -7.97
CA PRO A 198 -1.89 -19.06 -7.94
C PRO A 198 -2.80 -20.17 -8.45
N TYR A 199 -3.19 -21.10 -7.59
CA TYR A 199 -4.13 -22.16 -7.97
C TYR A 199 -5.56 -21.62 -8.05
N GLY A 200 -6.26 -21.99 -9.12
CA GLY A 200 -7.64 -21.62 -9.38
C GLY A 200 -7.85 -20.14 -9.72
N VAL A 201 -9.00 -19.86 -10.34
CA VAL A 201 -9.39 -18.50 -10.76
C VAL A 201 -9.58 -17.56 -9.56
N GLU A 202 -9.85 -18.10 -8.38
CA GLU A 202 -9.94 -17.37 -7.12
C GLU A 202 -8.64 -16.68 -6.70
N SER A 203 -7.50 -17.13 -7.24
CA SER A 203 -6.21 -16.47 -7.03
C SER A 203 -6.11 -15.12 -7.75
N CYS A 204 -6.93 -14.88 -8.77
CA CYS A 204 -7.02 -13.60 -9.47
C CYS A 204 -7.85 -12.61 -8.64
N LYS A 205 -7.18 -11.64 -8.03
CA LYS A 205 -7.78 -10.62 -7.16
C LYS A 205 -8.34 -9.49 -8.03
N PRO A 206 -9.55 -8.97 -7.76
CA PRO A 206 -10.10 -7.85 -8.53
C PRO A 206 -9.31 -6.57 -8.25
N CYS A 207 -9.13 -5.74 -9.28
CA CYS A 207 -8.60 -4.41 -9.10
C CYS A 207 -9.53 -3.55 -8.25
N GLY A 208 -8.94 -2.60 -7.51
CA GLY A 208 -9.72 -1.61 -6.77
C GLY A 208 -10.59 -0.74 -7.68
N PRO A 209 -11.59 -0.04 -7.12
CA PRO A 209 -12.49 0.80 -7.89
C PRO A 209 -11.69 1.85 -8.68
N GLY A 210 -12.12 2.15 -9.90
CA GLY A 210 -11.46 3.13 -10.78
C GLY A 210 -10.07 2.73 -11.31
N LEU A 211 -9.61 1.52 -11.00
CA LEU A 211 -8.38 0.93 -11.55
C LEU A 211 -8.72 -0.15 -12.58
N ARG A 212 -7.76 -0.43 -13.46
CA ARG A 212 -7.87 -1.48 -14.47
C ARG A 212 -6.60 -2.31 -14.58
N SER A 213 -6.74 -3.50 -15.15
CA SER A 213 -5.62 -4.36 -15.51
C SER A 213 -5.96 -5.09 -16.82
N GLU A 214 -5.08 -4.94 -17.80
CA GLU A 214 -5.19 -5.58 -19.12
C GLU A 214 -4.31 -6.85 -19.19
N ASP A 215 -3.20 -6.86 -18.45
CA ASP A 215 -2.18 -7.91 -18.49
C ASP A 215 -2.26 -8.89 -17.30
N GLY A 216 -3.15 -8.65 -16.33
CA GLY A 216 -3.29 -9.46 -15.12
C GLY A 216 -2.14 -9.29 -14.12
N GLN A 217 -1.17 -8.42 -14.38
CA GLN A 217 0.03 -8.30 -13.55
C GLN A 217 -0.17 -7.29 -12.44
N SER A 218 -0.71 -6.13 -12.79
CA SER A 218 -0.87 -5.03 -11.86
C SER A 218 -2.09 -4.19 -12.21
N CYS A 219 -2.67 -3.58 -11.18
CA CYS A 219 -3.72 -2.58 -11.34
C CYS A 219 -3.08 -1.20 -11.50
N TYR A 220 -3.55 -0.45 -12.49
CA TYR A 220 -3.09 0.91 -12.77
C TYR A 220 -4.25 1.82 -13.15
N SER A 221 -3.95 3.12 -13.27
CA SER A 221 -4.83 4.11 -13.86
C SER A 221 -4.07 4.86 -14.96
N ASP A 222 -4.70 5.07 -16.11
CA ASP A 222 -4.14 5.90 -17.18
C ASP A 222 -4.40 7.40 -17.00
N CYS A 223 -4.88 7.79 -15.81
CA CYS A 223 -5.45 9.10 -15.48
C CYS A 223 -6.81 9.42 -16.11
N LYS A 224 -7.46 8.45 -16.79
CA LYS A 224 -8.85 8.59 -17.24
C LYS A 224 -9.72 7.70 -16.38
N VAL A 225 -10.39 8.30 -15.41
CA VAL A 225 -11.11 7.57 -14.37
C VAL A 225 -12.60 7.51 -14.72
N PHE A 226 -13.13 6.29 -14.74
CA PHE A 226 -14.54 6.00 -14.93
C PHE A 226 -15.12 5.35 -13.67
N LEU A 227 -16.10 6.00 -13.04
CA LEU A 227 -16.71 5.54 -11.78
C LEU A 227 -18.17 5.06 -11.98
N GLN A 228 -18.72 4.35 -10.99
CA GLN A 228 -19.96 3.56 -11.05
C GLN A 228 -21.29 4.33 -11.29
N HIS A 229 -21.28 5.58 -11.77
CA HIS A 229 -22.49 6.33 -12.14
C HIS A 229 -22.29 7.09 -13.46
N GLY A 230 -21.42 6.58 -14.35
CA GLY A 230 -21.08 7.27 -15.61
C GLY A 230 -20.26 8.54 -15.40
N GLN A 231 -19.70 8.74 -14.20
CA GLN A 231 -18.84 9.89 -13.92
C GLN A 231 -17.46 9.62 -14.51
N GLU A 232 -17.06 10.48 -15.44
CA GLU A 232 -15.76 10.47 -16.09
C GLU A 232 -14.92 11.64 -15.60
N PHE A 233 -13.63 11.39 -15.33
CA PHE A 233 -12.65 12.40 -14.97
C PHE A 233 -11.39 12.18 -15.81
N ASP A 234 -10.75 13.27 -16.22
CA ASP A 234 -9.52 13.21 -16.99
C ASP A 234 -8.43 14.06 -16.34
N PHE A 235 -7.44 13.37 -15.80
CA PHE A 235 -6.30 13.94 -15.08
C PHE A 235 -5.00 13.89 -15.91
N HIS A 236 -5.04 13.50 -17.19
CA HIS A 236 -3.81 13.31 -17.99
C HIS A 236 -2.99 14.59 -18.17
N ILE A 237 -3.61 15.76 -18.02
CA ILE A 237 -3.01 17.09 -18.18
C ILE A 237 -2.22 17.50 -16.92
N LEU A 238 -2.45 16.83 -15.77
CA LEU A 238 -1.69 17.09 -14.57
C LEU A 238 -0.20 16.78 -14.77
N PRO A 239 0.70 17.53 -14.09
CA PRO A 239 2.11 17.22 -14.14
C PRO A 239 2.37 15.79 -13.63
N PRO A 240 3.38 15.09 -14.17
CA PRO A 240 3.67 13.71 -13.78
C PRO A 240 4.02 13.57 -12.30
N PHE A 241 4.59 14.63 -11.72
CA PHE A 241 4.90 14.76 -10.31
C PHE A 241 4.63 16.18 -9.82
N MET A 242 4.22 16.31 -8.56
CA MET A 242 3.99 17.59 -7.90
C MET A 242 4.71 17.61 -6.55
N GLU A 243 5.58 18.60 -6.36
CA GLU A 243 6.21 18.87 -5.06
C GLU A 243 5.28 19.75 -4.21
N ILE A 244 5.04 19.32 -2.98
CA ILE A 244 4.27 20.06 -1.98
C ILE A 244 5.18 20.30 -0.78
N ARG A 245 5.25 21.55 -0.34
CA ARG A 245 6.02 21.93 0.84
C ARG A 245 5.09 22.06 2.04
N GLY A 246 5.38 21.30 3.07
CA GLY A 246 4.76 21.43 4.38
C GLY A 246 5.14 22.74 5.07
N ARG A 247 4.63 22.92 6.28
CA ARG A 247 4.93 24.12 7.08
C ARG A 247 6.37 24.07 7.59
N LYS A 248 6.93 25.25 7.87
CA LYS A 248 8.22 25.39 8.53
C LYS A 248 8.08 24.99 10.00
N LEU A 249 8.92 24.06 10.43
CA LEU A 249 9.04 23.56 11.79
C LEU A 249 10.45 23.86 12.33
N PHE A 250 10.63 23.69 13.64
CA PHE A 250 11.92 23.88 14.30
C PHE A 250 12.22 22.68 15.20
N THR A 251 13.47 22.23 15.19
CA THR A 251 13.95 21.23 16.15
C THR A 251 14.03 21.84 17.55
N ALA A 252 14.23 21.01 18.58
CA ALA A 252 14.49 21.49 19.94
C ALA A 252 15.74 22.39 20.04
N SER A 253 16.70 22.22 19.12
CA SER A 253 17.90 23.06 18.99
C SER A 253 17.68 24.35 18.19
N GLY A 254 16.45 24.62 17.73
CA GLY A 254 16.10 25.81 16.94
C GLY A 254 16.45 25.71 15.44
N THR A 255 16.82 24.54 14.94
CA THR A 255 17.10 24.35 13.51
C THR A 255 15.79 24.26 12.73
N GLN A 256 15.60 25.16 11.76
CA GLN A 256 14.41 25.15 10.91
C GLN A 256 14.45 23.94 9.95
N TYR A 257 13.31 23.29 9.73
CA TYR A 257 13.11 22.28 8.70
C TYR A 257 11.68 22.30 8.17
N TYR A 258 11.40 21.59 7.08
CA TYR A 258 10.04 21.31 6.61
C TYR A 258 10.00 19.98 5.88
N HIS A 259 8.81 19.41 5.72
CA HIS A 259 8.61 18.21 4.90
C HIS A 259 8.29 18.59 3.46
N ALA A 260 9.03 18.02 2.51
CA ALA A 260 8.72 18.09 1.08
C ALA A 260 8.11 16.75 0.66
N PHE A 261 6.91 16.80 0.10
CA PHE A 261 6.19 15.65 -0.42
C PHE A 261 6.27 15.69 -1.94
N ASN A 262 6.55 14.54 -2.56
CA ASN A 262 6.51 14.41 -4.01
C ASN A 262 5.42 13.40 -4.37
N ILE A 263 4.46 13.82 -5.19
CA ILE A 263 3.24 13.07 -5.50
C ILE A 263 3.13 12.81 -7.00
N SER A 264 2.95 11.55 -7.38
CA SER A 264 2.44 11.13 -8.68
C SER A 264 1.03 10.58 -8.53
N LEU A 265 0.04 11.18 -9.21
CA LEU A 265 -1.38 10.90 -8.96
C LEU A 265 -1.91 9.60 -9.57
N CYS A 266 -1.46 9.21 -10.76
CA CYS A 266 -1.99 8.01 -11.42
C CYS A 266 -0.89 6.99 -11.74
N GLY A 267 0.35 7.24 -11.31
CA GLY A 267 1.49 6.48 -11.78
C GLY A 267 1.29 4.97 -11.59
N ASN A 268 1.34 4.25 -12.70
CA ASN A 268 2.00 2.97 -12.97
C ASN A 268 1.74 2.64 -14.46
N HIS A 269 2.45 1.65 -15.04
CA HIS A 269 2.36 1.25 -16.46
C HIS A 269 3.14 2.14 -17.46
N GLY A 270 4.45 2.31 -17.22
CA GLY A 270 5.40 2.97 -18.13
C GLY A 270 5.59 4.48 -17.90
N LYS A 271 4.84 5.07 -16.97
CA LYS A 271 5.04 6.46 -16.50
C LYS A 271 5.99 6.50 -15.29
N PRO A 272 6.84 7.53 -15.17
CA PRO A 272 7.73 7.69 -14.02
C PRO A 272 6.90 7.90 -12.74
N VAL A 273 7.37 7.33 -11.63
CA VAL A 273 6.81 7.52 -10.29
C VAL A 273 7.56 8.65 -9.57
N ALA A 274 7.05 9.10 -8.42
CA ALA A 274 7.71 10.14 -7.64
C ALA A 274 9.04 9.64 -7.06
N MET A 275 10.03 10.54 -6.96
CA MET A 275 11.35 10.26 -6.42
C MET A 275 11.72 11.23 -5.32
N CYS A 276 12.27 10.70 -4.24
CA CYS A 276 12.79 11.46 -3.11
C CYS A 276 14.23 11.01 -2.84
N VAL A 277 15.16 11.97 -2.85
CA VAL A 277 16.60 11.69 -2.79
C VAL A 277 17.20 12.33 -1.55
N ASN A 278 17.95 11.55 -0.79
CA ASN A 278 18.79 12.08 0.28
C ASN A 278 20.04 12.73 -0.32
N ASN A 279 20.33 13.97 0.07
CA ASN A 279 21.49 14.73 -0.40
C ASN A 279 22.51 14.95 0.74
N VAL A 280 22.80 13.87 1.48
CA VAL A 280 23.80 13.83 2.56
C VAL A 280 24.85 12.79 2.24
N THR A 281 26.12 13.20 2.23
CA THR A 281 27.25 12.28 2.30
C THR A 281 27.46 11.87 3.76
N TYR A 282 26.91 10.73 4.15
CA TYR A 282 27.32 10.08 5.40
C TYR A 282 28.64 9.34 5.13
N HIS A 283 29.67 9.58 5.95
CA HIS A 283 30.85 8.71 5.99
C HIS A 283 30.45 7.35 6.58
N MET A 284 29.82 6.50 5.77
CA MET A 284 29.68 5.07 6.01
C MET A 284 30.38 4.39 4.84
N GLN A 285 31.27 3.44 5.13
CA GLN A 285 32.12 2.73 4.18
C GLN A 285 31.34 1.74 3.31
N ASP A 286 30.30 2.20 2.63
CA ASP A 286 29.59 1.40 1.63
C ASP A 286 29.24 2.26 0.41
N GLU A 287 29.74 1.84 -0.74
CA GLU A 287 29.57 2.47 -2.05
C GLU A 287 28.13 2.29 -2.58
N PHE A 288 27.12 2.82 -1.89
CA PHE A 288 25.76 2.88 -2.42
C PHE A 288 25.33 4.33 -2.62
N LEU A 289 25.03 4.66 -3.89
CA LEU A 289 24.44 5.92 -4.33
C LEU A 289 23.37 6.39 -3.34
N GLY A 290 23.42 7.67 -2.93
CA GLY A 290 22.54 8.24 -1.90
C GLY A 290 21.09 7.76 -2.01
N ASP A 291 20.56 7.23 -0.90
CA ASP A 291 19.26 6.53 -0.83
C ASP A 291 18.16 7.24 -1.65
N ILE A 292 17.86 6.69 -2.83
CA ILE A 292 16.76 7.13 -3.69
C ILE A 292 15.52 6.31 -3.32
N VAL A 293 14.47 6.99 -2.87
CA VAL A 293 13.16 6.39 -2.65
C VAL A 293 12.28 6.66 -3.87
N SER A 294 11.80 5.59 -4.51
CA SER A 294 10.92 5.62 -5.68
C SER A 294 9.57 5.02 -5.30
N SER A 295 8.48 5.79 -5.41
CA SER A 295 7.11 5.40 -5.02
C SER A 295 6.09 6.35 -5.64
N GLN A 296 4.77 6.08 -5.55
CA GLN A 296 3.77 7.07 -6.01
C GLN A 296 3.84 8.35 -5.18
N ILE A 297 4.06 8.19 -3.88
CA ILE A 297 4.13 9.30 -2.94
C ILE A 297 5.28 9.07 -1.97
N CYS A 298 6.21 10.02 -1.95
CA CYS A 298 7.33 10.01 -1.01
C CYS A 298 7.49 11.34 -0.29
N ARG A 299 8.26 11.33 0.79
CA ARG A 299 8.56 12.52 1.59
C ARG A 299 10.02 12.59 2.00
N SER A 300 10.63 13.75 1.84
CA SER A 300 11.94 14.09 2.41
C SER A 300 11.81 15.18 3.47
N THR A 301 12.67 15.15 4.50
CA THR A 301 12.85 16.29 5.41
C THR A 301 13.88 17.21 4.80
N ILE A 302 13.50 18.47 4.60
CA ILE A 302 14.37 19.50 4.06
C ILE A 302 14.82 20.44 5.17
N VAL A 303 16.13 20.54 5.37
CA VAL A 303 16.75 21.53 6.25
C VAL A 303 17.29 22.66 5.36
N PRO A 304 16.66 23.86 5.39
CA PRO A 304 17.14 25.00 4.63
C PRO A 304 18.56 25.38 5.06
N SER A 305 19.37 25.78 4.11
CA SER A 305 20.69 26.32 4.38
C SER A 305 20.60 27.71 5.02
N GLN A 306 21.50 28.02 5.96
CA GLN A 306 21.56 29.32 6.65
C GLN A 306 22.46 30.34 5.95
N GLN A 307 23.25 29.93 4.93
CA GLN A 307 24.22 30.79 4.25
C GLN A 307 23.89 30.98 2.77
N SER A 308 23.32 32.14 2.43
CA SER A 308 23.11 32.69 1.07
C SER A 308 22.34 31.80 0.08
N GLU A 309 21.70 32.43 -0.92
CA GLU A 309 20.83 31.80 -1.91
C GLU A 309 21.49 30.73 -2.82
N MET A 310 22.78 30.43 -2.63
CA MET A 310 23.59 29.55 -3.48
C MET A 310 23.86 28.16 -2.87
N SER A 311 23.48 27.91 -1.61
CA SER A 311 23.70 26.59 -0.98
C SER A 311 22.46 25.71 -1.11
N THR A 312 22.64 24.50 -1.64
CA THR A 312 21.54 23.55 -1.84
C THR A 312 20.97 23.12 -0.48
N PRO A 313 19.64 23.12 -0.32
CA PRO A 313 19.03 22.67 0.93
C PRO A 313 19.33 21.19 1.18
N LEU A 314 19.49 20.83 2.45
CA LEU A 314 19.82 19.47 2.84
C LEU A 314 18.55 18.62 2.82
N ALA A 315 18.52 17.57 2.00
CA ALA A 315 17.43 16.59 2.00
C ALA A 315 17.86 15.33 2.75
N ILE A 316 17.11 14.95 3.78
CA ILE A 316 17.38 13.77 4.61
C ILE A 316 16.10 12.96 4.85
N GLN A 317 16.29 11.71 5.30
CA GLN A 317 15.22 10.83 5.76
C GLN A 317 14.11 10.64 4.71
N SER A 318 14.47 10.40 3.45
CA SER A 318 13.49 10.09 2.41
C SER A 318 12.73 8.80 2.75
N VAL A 319 11.41 8.84 2.65
CA VAL A 319 10.53 7.71 2.97
C VAL A 319 9.39 7.58 1.97
N SER A 320 8.95 6.35 1.70
CA SER A 320 7.72 6.09 0.95
C SER A 320 6.50 6.25 1.86
N LEU A 321 5.46 6.89 1.32
CA LEU A 321 4.15 7.08 1.93
C LEU A 321 3.02 6.40 1.13
N GLY A 322 3.32 5.88 -0.05
CA GLY A 322 2.38 5.18 -0.92
C GLY A 322 3.11 4.60 -2.12
N ASP A 323 3.35 3.29 -2.10
CA ASP A 323 4.04 2.58 -3.19
C ASP A 323 3.09 2.26 -4.34
N GLU A 324 1.83 1.99 -4.00
CA GLU A 324 0.79 1.55 -4.92
C GLU A 324 -0.48 2.37 -4.77
N LEU A 325 -1.13 2.65 -5.90
CA LEU A 325 -2.49 3.15 -5.95
C LEU A 325 -3.44 1.95 -5.82
N VAL A 326 -4.23 1.91 -4.74
CA VAL A 326 -5.11 0.77 -4.40
C VAL A 326 -6.57 0.99 -4.77
N GLY A 327 -7.00 2.23 -5.01
CA GLY A 327 -8.35 2.52 -5.46
C GLY A 327 -8.61 4.01 -5.68
N ILE A 328 -9.57 4.29 -6.57
CA ILE A 328 -10.11 5.61 -6.87
C ILE A 328 -11.64 5.54 -6.75
N THR A 329 -12.21 6.34 -5.86
CA THR A 329 -13.66 6.31 -5.60
C THR A 329 -14.18 7.62 -5.02
N THR A 330 -15.48 7.85 -5.10
CA THR A 330 -16.17 8.96 -4.42
C THR A 330 -16.58 8.60 -2.99
N LYS A 331 -16.39 7.35 -2.56
CA LYS A 331 -16.62 6.94 -1.17
C LYS A 331 -15.49 7.47 -0.29
N PRO A 332 -15.77 8.00 0.92
CA PRO A 332 -14.76 8.61 1.79
C PRO A 332 -13.87 7.58 2.51
N SER A 333 -14.15 6.29 2.39
CA SER A 333 -13.31 5.21 2.90
C SER A 333 -13.23 4.05 1.92
N TYR A 334 -12.06 3.39 1.90
CA TYR A 334 -11.78 2.21 1.10
C TYR A 334 -10.64 1.41 1.74
N ASN A 335 -10.80 0.07 1.86
CA ASN A 335 -9.78 -0.85 2.37
C ASN A 335 -9.16 -0.41 3.72
N ASP A 336 -10.00 -0.09 4.71
CA ASP A 336 -9.63 0.45 6.03
C ASP A 336 -8.89 1.80 6.03
N ILE A 337 -8.72 2.44 4.88
CA ILE A 337 -8.19 3.78 4.75
C ILE A 337 -9.37 4.76 4.66
N SER A 338 -9.37 5.78 5.51
CA SER A 338 -10.44 6.78 5.56
C SER A 338 -9.90 8.18 5.33
N VAL A 339 -10.68 9.01 4.63
CA VAL A 339 -10.38 10.43 4.45
C VAL A 339 -10.58 11.16 5.78
N ILE A 340 -9.68 12.09 6.10
CA ILE A 340 -9.81 12.92 7.30
C ILE A 340 -11.11 13.73 7.25
N LYS A 341 -11.82 13.80 8.40
CA LYS A 341 -13.13 14.46 8.49
C LYS A 341 -13.12 15.91 8.00
N GLU A 342 -12.01 16.63 8.19
CA GLU A 342 -11.81 18.02 7.73
C GLU A 342 -11.94 18.17 6.20
N PHE A 343 -11.60 17.13 5.44
CA PHE A 343 -11.65 17.13 3.97
C PHE A 343 -12.94 16.57 3.40
N LEU A 344 -13.88 16.12 4.22
CA LEU A 344 -15.17 15.69 3.72
C LEU A 344 -15.97 16.91 3.21
N PRO A 345 -16.75 16.75 2.13
CA PRO A 345 -17.58 17.83 1.61
C PRO A 345 -18.66 18.22 2.62
N GLY A 346 -19.02 19.51 2.64
CA GLY A 346 -20.11 20.01 3.47
C GLY A 346 -21.50 19.58 2.98
N PRO A 347 -22.56 19.80 3.76
CA PRO A 347 -23.93 19.51 3.34
C PRO A 347 -24.28 20.24 2.04
N GLY A 348 -24.78 19.50 1.03
CA GLY A 348 -25.16 20.05 -0.28
C GLY A 348 -24.01 20.27 -1.27
N GLN A 349 -22.77 19.96 -0.89
CA GLN A 349 -21.62 20.02 -1.79
C GLN A 349 -21.50 18.73 -2.61
N LYS A 350 -21.03 18.83 -3.87
CA LYS A 350 -20.78 17.67 -4.72
C LYS A 350 -19.72 16.75 -4.09
N SER A 351 -19.86 15.44 -4.31
CA SER A 351 -18.88 14.46 -3.83
C SER A 351 -17.51 14.72 -4.45
N ASP A 352 -16.49 14.68 -3.60
CA ASP A 352 -15.09 14.68 -4.02
C ASP A 352 -14.70 13.31 -4.60
N ILE A 353 -13.57 13.26 -5.30
CA ILE A 353 -12.95 12.01 -5.76
C ILE A 353 -11.68 11.73 -4.93
N HIS A 354 -11.54 10.51 -4.44
CA HIS A 354 -10.49 10.12 -3.52
C HIS A 354 -9.59 9.06 -4.15
N PHE A 355 -8.29 9.31 -4.11
CA PHE A 355 -7.24 8.37 -4.50
C PHE A 355 -6.60 7.80 -3.23
N TYR A 356 -6.59 6.48 -3.14
CA TYR A 356 -6.07 5.75 -1.99
C TYR A 356 -4.77 5.06 -2.37
N TYR A 357 -3.72 5.29 -1.58
CA TYR A 357 -2.42 4.67 -1.74
C TYR A 357 -2.02 3.93 -0.50
N TYR A 358 -1.21 2.89 -0.69
CA TYR A 358 -0.72 2.07 0.39
C TYR A 358 0.76 1.73 0.20
N SER A 359 1.48 1.62 1.31
CA SER A 359 2.83 1.10 1.39
C SER A 359 2.84 0.03 2.46
N SER A 360 3.11 -1.22 2.07
CA SER A 360 3.04 -2.39 2.95
C SER A 360 4.26 -2.51 3.87
N ALA A 361 5.30 -1.69 3.69
CA ALA A 361 6.53 -1.75 4.47
C ALA A 361 6.25 -1.33 5.93
N PRO A 362 6.30 -2.26 6.90
CA PRO A 362 6.02 -1.93 8.29
C PRO A 362 7.18 -1.10 8.88
N THR A 363 6.83 -0.24 9.84
CA THR A 363 7.81 0.49 10.65
C THR A 363 7.52 0.28 12.12
N GLN A 364 8.46 0.65 12.99
CA GLN A 364 8.28 0.53 14.44
C GLN A 364 6.97 1.20 14.92
N ALA A 365 6.61 2.35 14.34
CA ALA A 365 5.36 3.05 14.64
C ALA A 365 4.16 2.50 13.84
N CYS A 366 4.35 2.17 12.56
CA CYS A 366 3.28 1.78 11.66
C CYS A 366 3.40 0.29 11.29
N GLN A 367 2.90 -0.58 12.16
CA GLN A 367 2.98 -2.03 11.99
C GLN A 367 2.16 -2.56 10.81
N LYS A 368 1.10 -1.83 10.43
CA LYS A 368 0.27 -2.13 9.25
C LYS A 368 0.72 -1.39 7.99
N GLY A 369 1.95 -0.87 7.96
CA GLY A 369 2.41 -0.02 6.86
C GLY A 369 1.80 1.39 6.91
N ARG A 370 1.91 2.13 5.81
CA ARG A 370 1.44 3.52 5.69
C ARG A 370 0.40 3.65 4.61
N ALA A 371 -0.50 4.61 4.79
CA ALA A 371 -1.54 4.91 3.84
C ALA A 371 -1.52 6.40 3.50
N THR A 372 -1.85 6.73 2.26
CA THR A 372 -2.03 8.13 1.83
C THR A 372 -3.35 8.29 1.10
N THR A 373 -4.05 9.37 1.39
CA THR A 373 -5.28 9.76 0.69
C THR A 373 -5.10 11.11 0.02
N ILE A 374 -5.42 11.18 -1.26
CA ILE A 374 -5.51 12.44 -2.00
C ILE A 374 -6.97 12.66 -2.36
N THR A 375 -7.56 13.70 -1.78
CA THR A 375 -8.94 14.11 -2.03
C THR A 375 -8.91 15.22 -3.07
N LEU A 376 -9.48 14.96 -4.24
CA LEU A 376 -9.61 15.91 -5.34
C LEU A 376 -10.98 16.57 -5.26
N ARG A 377 -10.98 17.90 -5.17
CA ARG A 377 -12.17 18.73 -5.03
C ARG A 377 -12.35 19.61 -6.25
N CYS A 378 -13.54 19.54 -6.83
CA CYS A 378 -13.92 20.36 -7.98
C CYS A 378 -13.94 21.85 -7.61
N ASP A 379 -13.07 22.63 -8.26
CA ASP A 379 -13.09 24.09 -8.25
C ASP A 379 -12.92 24.62 -9.66
N LYS A 380 -14.02 25.07 -10.28
CA LYS A 380 -14.04 25.57 -11.66
C LYS A 380 -13.17 26.81 -11.87
N ASN A 381 -12.90 27.58 -10.82
CA ASN A 381 -12.14 28.82 -10.90
C ASN A 381 -10.63 28.56 -10.71
N ALA A 382 -10.26 27.37 -10.27
CA ALA A 382 -8.87 26.97 -10.17
C ALA A 382 -8.29 26.64 -11.54
N GLY A 383 -6.98 26.86 -11.71
CA GLY A 383 -6.25 26.36 -12.87
C GLY A 383 -6.17 24.82 -12.89
N PRO A 384 -5.66 24.21 -13.98
CA PRO A 384 -5.57 22.75 -14.11
C PRO A 384 -4.72 22.10 -13.01
N ASN A 385 -3.64 22.75 -12.58
CA ASN A 385 -2.80 22.26 -11.48
C ASN A 385 -3.40 22.56 -10.10
N GLY A 386 -4.35 23.49 -10.02
CA GLY A 386 -5.05 23.81 -8.78
C GLY A 386 -4.15 24.21 -7.61
N THR A 387 -4.62 23.92 -6.40
CA THR A 387 -3.86 24.07 -5.15
C THR A 387 -3.97 22.81 -4.31
N VAL A 388 -2.88 22.42 -3.65
CA VAL A 388 -2.88 21.31 -2.70
C VAL A 388 -2.66 21.83 -1.29
N THR A 389 -3.50 21.39 -0.37
CA THR A 389 -3.45 21.79 1.04
C THR A 389 -3.36 20.59 1.98
N LEU A 390 -2.67 20.79 3.10
CA LEU A 390 -2.60 19.85 4.21
C LEU A 390 -3.71 20.17 5.23
N PRO A 391 -4.14 19.20 6.05
CA PRO A 391 -5.16 19.43 7.06
C PRO A 391 -4.70 20.48 8.08
N LYS A 392 -5.59 21.38 8.50
CA LYS A 392 -5.29 22.37 9.55
C LYS A 392 -5.09 21.69 10.90
N SER A 393 -5.85 20.62 11.13
CA SER A 393 -5.72 19.77 12.32
C SER A 393 -4.36 19.08 12.41
N CYS A 394 -3.75 18.76 11.27
CA CYS A 394 -2.54 17.96 11.16
C CYS A 394 -1.59 18.56 10.11
N PRO A 395 -0.79 19.57 10.51
CA PRO A 395 -0.04 20.43 9.59
C PRO A 395 1.09 19.71 8.83
N ASP A 396 1.48 18.51 9.28
CA ASP A 396 2.46 17.63 8.62
C ASP A 396 1.79 16.64 7.66
N GLY A 397 0.50 16.81 7.38
CA GLY A 397 -0.28 15.92 6.52
C GLY A 397 -0.75 14.65 7.22
N THR A 398 -0.30 14.38 8.45
CA THR A 398 -0.64 13.17 9.23
C THR A 398 -0.85 13.52 10.70
N CYS A 399 -1.77 12.80 11.35
CA CYS A 399 -2.08 12.95 12.78
C CYS A 399 -1.48 11.82 13.63
N ASP A 400 -1.24 10.65 13.03
CA ASP A 400 -0.80 9.41 13.67
C ASP A 400 0.60 8.96 13.21
N GLY A 401 1.17 9.63 12.20
CA GLY A 401 2.44 9.27 11.58
C GLY A 401 2.35 8.14 10.54
N CYS A 402 1.16 7.57 10.34
CA CYS A 402 0.93 6.40 9.48
C CYS A 402 -0.03 6.68 8.32
N THR A 403 -1.01 7.58 8.53
CA THR A 403 -2.03 7.94 7.55
C THR A 403 -1.85 9.40 7.14
N PHE A 404 -1.67 9.63 5.85
CA PHE A 404 -1.42 10.96 5.27
C PHE A 404 -2.62 11.43 4.44
N HIS A 405 -2.89 12.74 4.47
CA HIS A 405 -4.04 13.34 3.81
C HIS A 405 -3.66 14.61 3.06
N PHE A 406 -4.13 14.72 1.82
CA PHE A 406 -3.97 15.89 0.96
C PHE A 406 -5.31 16.27 0.35
N LEU A 407 -5.62 17.56 0.32
CA LEU A 407 -6.78 18.10 -0.41
C LEU A 407 -6.28 18.86 -1.64
N TRP A 408 -6.59 18.37 -2.82
CA TRP A 408 -6.23 18.96 -4.10
C TRP A 408 -7.45 19.61 -4.75
N SER A 409 -7.54 20.93 -4.68
CA SER A 409 -8.61 21.72 -5.31
C SER A 409 -8.22 22.12 -6.73
N THR A 410 -8.88 21.58 -7.75
CA THR A 410 -8.58 21.83 -9.17
C THR A 410 -9.83 21.77 -10.04
N ALA A 411 -9.82 22.46 -11.19
CA ALA A 411 -10.86 22.36 -12.20
C ALA A 411 -10.98 20.94 -12.78
N LEU A 412 -9.88 20.16 -12.81
CA LEU A 412 -9.89 18.78 -13.33
C LEU A 412 -10.61 17.78 -12.41
N ALA A 413 -10.82 18.15 -11.14
CA ALA A 413 -11.62 17.35 -10.21
C ALA A 413 -13.13 17.52 -10.44
N CYS A 414 -13.53 18.41 -11.35
CA CYS A 414 -14.89 18.44 -11.84
C CYS A 414 -15.07 17.33 -12.88
N ARG A 415 -16.18 16.57 -12.79
CA ARG A 415 -16.48 15.52 -13.77
C ARG A 415 -16.62 16.11 -15.18
N ILE A 416 -16.35 15.30 -16.20
CA ILE A 416 -16.64 15.64 -17.59
C ILE A 416 -18.17 15.70 -17.78
N CYS A 417 -18.61 16.70 -18.54
CA CYS A 417 -20.02 16.85 -18.88
C CYS A 417 -20.48 15.71 -19.79
N THR A 418 -21.62 15.12 -19.45
CA THR A 418 -22.39 14.19 -20.27
C THR A 418 -23.30 14.96 -21.23
N PRO A 419 -23.78 14.37 -22.33
CA PRO A 419 -24.70 15.05 -23.26
C PRO A 419 -25.95 15.62 -22.59
N GLU A 420 -26.44 14.96 -21.53
CA GLU A 420 -27.63 15.33 -20.77
C GLU A 420 -27.41 16.55 -19.87
N ASP A 421 -26.15 16.94 -19.63
CA ASP A 421 -25.82 18.10 -18.81
C ASP A 421 -26.01 19.41 -19.53
N TYR A 422 -25.88 19.44 -20.86
CA TYR A 422 -25.84 20.68 -21.62
C TYR A 422 -27.22 21.31 -21.80
N GLU A 423 -27.31 22.60 -21.50
CA GLU A 423 -28.47 23.41 -21.88
C GLU A 423 -28.34 23.84 -23.34
N VAL A 424 -29.35 23.54 -24.15
CA VAL A 424 -29.34 23.84 -25.59
C VAL A 424 -30.12 25.11 -25.86
N VAL A 425 -29.41 26.16 -26.26
CA VAL A 425 -30.00 27.42 -26.74
C VAL A 425 -30.10 27.38 -28.26
N LYS A 426 -31.30 27.50 -28.79
CA LYS A 426 -31.57 27.51 -30.23
C LYS A 426 -31.40 28.93 -30.76
N GLY A 427 -30.46 29.12 -31.70
CA GLY A 427 -30.31 30.35 -32.46
C GLY A 427 -31.40 30.53 -33.53
N GLU A 428 -31.32 31.64 -34.25
CA GLU A 428 -32.26 31.96 -35.32
C GLU A 428 -32.12 31.02 -36.52
N CYS A 429 -33.23 30.82 -37.24
CA CYS A 429 -33.27 30.03 -38.46
C CYS A 429 -32.96 30.93 -39.67
N VAL A 430 -31.74 30.84 -40.19
CA VAL A 430 -31.28 31.63 -41.34
C VAL A 430 -31.04 30.69 -42.52
N SER A 431 -31.72 30.97 -43.64
CA SER A 431 -31.57 30.17 -44.89
C SER A 431 -31.79 28.66 -44.69
N GLY A 432 -32.78 28.28 -43.87
CA GLY A 432 -33.12 26.87 -43.60
C GLY A 432 -32.17 26.16 -42.63
N THR A 433 -31.24 26.89 -42.01
CA THR A 433 -30.25 26.35 -41.07
C THR A 433 -30.29 27.14 -39.77
N GLN A 434 -30.29 26.46 -38.62
CA GLN A 434 -30.20 27.09 -37.30
C GLN A 434 -28.98 26.57 -36.55
N THR A 435 -28.36 27.46 -35.77
CA THR A 435 -27.22 27.13 -34.91
C THR A 435 -27.73 26.82 -33.51
N LEU A 436 -27.37 25.66 -32.97
CA LEU A 436 -27.60 25.27 -31.58
C LEU A 436 -26.36 25.61 -30.76
N HIS A 437 -26.51 26.36 -29.67
CA HIS A 437 -25.46 26.65 -28.71
C HIS A 437 -25.64 25.74 -27.49
N TYR A 438 -24.62 24.94 -27.16
CA TYR A 438 -24.62 24.08 -25.98
C TYR A 438 -23.87 24.78 -24.86
N ILE A 439 -24.59 25.09 -23.78
CA ILE A 439 -24.05 25.77 -22.60
C ILE A 439 -23.79 24.71 -21.53
N SER A 440 -22.54 24.59 -21.08
CA SER A 440 -22.17 23.63 -20.03
C SER A 440 -22.71 24.09 -18.66
N PRO A 441 -23.33 23.21 -17.86
CA PRO A 441 -23.93 23.60 -16.59
C PRO A 441 -22.90 23.75 -15.47
N GLN A 442 -23.38 24.19 -14.30
CA GLN A 442 -22.56 24.36 -13.10
C GLN A 442 -22.02 23.01 -12.57
N GLY A 443 -20.69 22.93 -12.42
CA GLY A 443 -19.96 21.81 -11.82
C GLY A 443 -19.69 20.57 -12.69
N CYS A 444 -19.54 20.71 -14.02
CA CYS A 444 -18.80 19.78 -14.88
C CYS A 444 -17.90 20.56 -15.86
N ILE A 445 -16.88 19.90 -16.44
CA ILE A 445 -15.99 20.47 -17.46
C ILE A 445 -16.32 19.91 -18.85
N PRO A 446 -16.36 20.74 -19.91
CA PRO A 446 -16.54 20.24 -21.26
C PRO A 446 -15.36 19.37 -21.70
N ARG A 447 -15.64 18.37 -22.54
CA ARG A 447 -14.59 17.62 -23.23
C ARG A 447 -13.83 18.57 -24.18
N GLY A 448 -12.49 18.49 -24.21
CA GLY A 448 -11.67 19.30 -25.12
C GLY A 448 -11.33 20.72 -24.66
N GLY A 449 -11.74 21.13 -23.45
CA GLY A 449 -11.49 22.48 -22.93
C GLY A 449 -12.44 23.55 -23.48
N ALA A 450 -12.33 24.78 -22.97
CA ALA A 450 -13.29 25.86 -23.22
C ALA A 450 -13.35 26.40 -24.66
N THR A 451 -12.49 25.89 -25.57
CA THR A 451 -12.28 26.44 -26.93
C THR A 451 -12.90 25.60 -28.05
N GLU A 452 -13.43 24.41 -27.78
CA GLU A 452 -14.31 23.77 -28.76
C GLU A 452 -15.61 24.57 -28.81
N THR A 453 -15.87 25.19 -29.96
CA THR A 453 -17.14 25.88 -30.20
C THR A 453 -18.24 24.84 -30.10
N MET A 454 -18.94 24.87 -28.97
CA MET A 454 -20.07 24.01 -28.62
C MET A 454 -21.31 24.40 -29.44
N THR A 455 -21.14 24.51 -30.76
CA THR A 455 -22.17 24.89 -31.72
C THR A 455 -22.39 23.75 -32.71
N LYS A 456 -23.65 23.35 -32.88
CA LYS A 456 -24.06 22.43 -33.96
C LYS A 456 -25.04 23.12 -34.88
N SER A 457 -24.88 22.89 -36.17
CA SER A 457 -25.84 23.32 -37.18
C SER A 457 -26.90 22.23 -37.36
N GLN A 458 -28.17 22.63 -37.43
CA GLN A 458 -29.26 21.72 -37.79
C GLN A 458 -30.23 22.39 -38.78
N PRO A 459 -30.92 21.61 -39.63
CA PRO A 459 -31.94 22.15 -40.51
C PRO A 459 -33.13 22.69 -39.70
N CYS A 460 -33.72 23.77 -40.18
CA CYS A 460 -34.87 24.42 -39.56
C CYS A 460 -35.83 24.98 -40.60
N SER A 461 -37.06 25.24 -40.18
CA SER A 461 -38.02 25.99 -40.99
C SER A 461 -38.65 27.10 -40.16
N VAL A 462 -38.79 28.27 -40.78
CA VAL A 462 -39.49 29.42 -40.22
C VAL A 462 -41.01 29.24 -40.26
N ILE A 463 -41.49 28.27 -41.06
CA ILE A 463 -42.92 27.99 -41.23
C ILE A 463 -43.33 26.86 -40.27
N PRO A 464 -44.31 27.09 -39.37
CA PRO A 464 -44.84 26.04 -38.50
C PRO A 464 -45.32 24.85 -39.32
N ARG A 465 -45.04 23.63 -38.84
CA ARG A 465 -45.41 22.37 -39.54
C ARG A 465 -46.89 22.31 -39.96
N GLN A 466 -47.78 22.91 -39.17
CA GLN A 466 -49.21 23.00 -39.44
C GLN A 466 -49.53 23.85 -40.69
N LEU A 467 -48.79 24.95 -40.92
CA LEU A 467 -48.95 25.81 -42.09
C LEU A 467 -48.32 25.18 -43.35
N GLN A 468 -47.23 24.42 -43.21
CA GLN A 468 -46.64 23.70 -44.35
C GLN A 468 -47.59 22.65 -44.93
N ILE A 469 -48.35 21.96 -44.09
CA ILE A 469 -49.35 20.96 -44.53
C ILE A 469 -50.47 21.64 -45.32
N ILE A 470 -50.88 22.86 -44.94
CA ILE A 470 -51.91 23.62 -45.64
C ILE A 470 -51.41 24.10 -47.01
N ILE A 471 -50.15 24.55 -47.11
CA ILE A 471 -49.55 25.03 -48.36
C ILE A 471 -49.26 23.87 -49.34
N GLY A 472 -48.97 22.66 -48.84
CA GLY A 472 -48.69 21.48 -49.68
C GLY A 472 -49.92 20.73 -50.22
N ILE A 473 -51.13 21.10 -49.79
CA ILE A 473 -52.41 20.49 -50.24
C ILE A 473 -53.14 21.41 -51.25
N GLY A 474 -52.60 22.60 -51.54
CA GLY A 474 -53.15 23.58 -52.49
C GLY A 474 -52.72 23.35 -53.93
#